data_AF-A0A968JE52-F1
#
_entry.id   AF-A0A968JE52-F1
#
_cell.length_a   1.000
_cell.length_b   1.000
_cell.length_c   1.000
_cell.angle_alpha   90.00
_cell.angle_beta   90.00
_cell.angle_gamma   90.00
#
_symmetry.space_group_name_H-M   'P 1'
#
loop_
_entity.id
_entity.type
_entity.pdbx_description
1 polymer ?
#
loop_
_entity_poly.entity_id
_entity_poly.type
_entity_poly.pdbx_seq_one_letter_code
_entity_poly.pdbx_strand_id
1 'polypeptide(L)' 'MRSGPSTDSQVLGTLSDGTVVEQIAEDSIGPNYAWRNVRAPDGAEGWVAVDFLQPAP' A
#
# COMPACT_ATOMS: atom_id res chain seq x y z
N MET A 1 3.78 3.02 -3.29
CA MET A 1 3.88 2.92 -1.82
C MET A 1 4.22 4.27 -1.22
N ARG A 2 3.54 4.63 -0.13
CA ARG A 2 3.69 5.92 0.56
C ARG A 2 3.97 5.73 2.05
N SER A 3 4.52 6.75 2.70
CA SER A 3 4.84 6.73 4.13
C SER A 3 3.60 6.79 5.04
N GLY A 4 2.45 7.18 4.50
CA GLY A 4 1.19 7.30 5.24
C GLY A 4 -0.03 7.09 4.34
N PRO A 5 -1.22 6.94 4.95
CA PRO A 5 -2.48 6.70 4.25
C PRO A 5 -3.06 7.99 3.61
N SER A 6 -2.26 8.67 2.80
CA SER A 6 -2.67 9.87 2.06
C SER A 6 -1.89 10.02 0.76
N THR A 7 -2.52 10.64 -0.24
CA THR A 7 -1.86 11.05 -1.49
C THR A 7 -0.81 12.13 -1.28
N ASP A 8 -0.84 12.83 -0.15
CA ASP A 8 0.12 13.87 0.21
C ASP A 8 1.32 13.31 1.00
N SER A 9 1.23 12.06 1.46
CA SER A 9 2.34 11.40 2.14
C SER A 9 3.50 11.13 1.18
N GLN A 10 4.72 11.22 1.69
CA GLN A 10 5.94 10.98 0.92
C GLN A 10 5.88 9.64 0.18
N VAL A 11 6.26 9.64 -1.09
CA VAL A 11 6.41 8.41 -1.88
C VAL A 11 7.66 7.68 -1.40
N LEU A 12 7.47 6.45 -0.89
CA LEU A 12 8.57 5.58 -0.48
C LEU A 12 9.12 4.75 -1.65
N GLY A 13 8.26 4.46 -2.62
CA GLY A 13 8.62 3.69 -3.80
C GLY A 13 7.40 3.33 -4.65
N THR A 14 7.64 2.69 -5.78
CA THR A 14 6.61 2.20 -6.70
C THR A 14 6.65 0.68 -6.75
N LEU A 15 5.48 0.05 -6.80
CA LEU A 15 5.34 -1.38 -7.01
C LEU A 15 4.90 -1.59 -8.46
N SER A 16 5.45 -2.61 -9.13
CA SER A 16 5.01 -2.96 -10.47
C SER A 16 3.70 -3.76 -10.41
N ASP A 17 2.88 -3.72 -11.45
CA ASP A 17 1.68 -4.53 -11.53
C ASP A 17 2.02 -6.02 -11.37
N GLY A 18 1.22 -6.74 -10.59
CA GLY A 18 1.47 -8.15 -10.24
C GLY A 18 2.46 -8.35 -9.08
N THR A 19 3.03 -7.29 -8.50
CA THR A 19 3.82 -7.43 -7.26
C THR A 19 2.93 -7.93 -6.14
N VAL A 20 3.23 -9.12 -5.63
CA VAL A 20 2.56 -9.66 -4.44
C VAL A 20 3.11 -8.95 -3.20
N VAL A 21 2.20 -8.44 -2.38
CA VAL A 21 2.52 -7.77 -1.12
C VAL A 21 1.74 -8.40 0.03
N GLU A 22 2.34 -8.40 1.21
CA GLU A 22 1.70 -8.91 2.43
C GLU A 22 0.94 -7.78 3.12
N GLN A 23 -0.32 -8.03 3.53
CA GLN A 23 -1.04 -7.11 4.41
C GLN A 23 -0.54 -7.25 5.85
N ILE A 24 -0.03 -6.16 6.41
CA ILE A 24 0.56 -6.17 7.77
C ILE A 24 -0.26 -5.35 8.78
N ALA A 25 -1.26 -4.59 8.34
CA ALA A 25 -2.24 -3.93 9.20
C ALA A 25 -3.63 -3.87 8.57
N GLU A 26 -4.63 -3.53 9.37
CA GLU A 26 -5.99 -3.22 8.88
C GLU A 26 -5.99 -2.00 7.95
N ASP A 27 -7.07 -1.90 7.15
CA ASP A 27 -7.23 -0.79 6.23
C ASP A 27 -7.48 0.52 6.99
N SER A 28 -6.81 1.58 6.56
CA SER A 28 -6.96 2.93 7.11
C SER A 28 -7.66 3.82 6.10
N ILE A 29 -8.70 4.54 6.55
CA ILE A 29 -9.42 5.48 5.69
C ILE A 29 -8.64 6.78 5.59
N GLY A 30 -8.10 7.04 4.40
CA GLY A 30 -7.45 8.30 4.05
C GLY A 30 -8.43 9.29 3.42
N PRO A 31 -7.97 10.50 3.06
CA PRO A 31 -8.82 11.55 2.52
C PRO A 31 -9.44 11.22 1.15
N ASN A 32 -8.75 10.42 0.34
CA ASN A 32 -9.13 10.11 -1.05
C ASN A 32 -9.38 8.62 -1.31
N TYR A 33 -8.79 7.75 -0.49
CA TYR A 33 -8.79 6.30 -0.69
C TYR A 33 -8.78 5.59 0.66
N ALA A 34 -9.26 4.34 0.68
CA ALA A 34 -8.83 3.40 1.71
C ALA A 34 -7.38 2.98 1.42
N TRP A 35 -6.57 2.88 2.46
CA TRP A 35 -5.16 2.54 2.37
C TRP A 35 -4.89 1.27 3.14
N ARG A 36 -4.12 0.37 2.54
CA ARG A 36 -3.62 -0.82 3.21
C ARG A 36 -2.16 -0.65 3.53
N ASN A 37 -1.79 -0.96 4.77
CA ASN A 37 -0.39 -1.07 5.13
C ASN A 37 0.12 -2.44 4.67
N VAL A 38 1.15 -2.42 3.83
CA VAL A 38 1.69 -3.61 3.18
C VAL A 38 3.20 -3.69 3.34
N ARG A 39 3.70 -4.92 3.30
CA ARG A 39 5.12 -5.24 3.18
C ARG A 39 5.41 -5.80 1.79
N ALA A 40 6.37 -5.21 1.11
CA ALA A 40 6.84 -5.63 -0.21
C ALA A 40 7.87 -6.77 -0.11
N PRO A 41 8.15 -7.51 -1.21
CA PRO A 41 9.08 -8.65 -1.20
C PRO A 41 10.53 -8.29 -0.83
N ASP A 42 10.91 -7.03 -1.00
CA ASP A 42 12.21 -6.48 -0.59
C ASP A 42 12.28 -6.13 0.91
N GLY A 43 11.19 -6.35 1.65
CA GLY A 43 11.06 -6.04 3.07
C GLY A 43 10.64 -4.59 3.34
N ALA A 44 10.44 -3.76 2.30
CA ALA A 44 9.98 -2.39 2.49
C ALA A 44 8.52 -2.34 2.92
N GLU A 45 8.20 -1.43 3.84
CA GLU A 45 6.85 -1.27 4.38
C GLU A 45 6.28 0.10 4.03
N GLY A 46 4.97 0.13 3.81
CA GLY A 46 4.26 1.39 3.60
C GLY A 46 2.82 1.20 3.18
N TRP A 47 2.21 2.30 2.74
CA TRP A 47 0.80 2.37 2.43
C TRP A 47 0.56 2.34 0.92
N VAL A 48 -0.42 1.55 0.50
CA VAL A 48 -0.91 1.47 -0.88
C VAL A 48 -2.43 1.63 -0.87
N ALA A 49 -2.98 2.36 -1.82
CA ALA A 49 -4.44 2.51 -1.91
C ALA A 49 -5.06 1.15 -2.27
N VAL A 50 -6.12 0.77 -1.54
CA VAL A 50 -6.80 -0.51 -1.67
C VAL A 50 -7.33 -0.72 -3.09
N ASP A 51 -7.73 0.36 -3.77
CA ASP A 51 -8.23 0.33 -5.15
C ASP A 51 -7.21 -0.23 -6.17
N PHE A 52 -5.91 -0.19 -5.86
CA PHE A 52 -4.85 -0.79 -6.68
C PHE A 52 -4.44 -2.19 -6.23
N LEU A 53 -5.08 -2.73 -5.19
CA LEU A 53 -4.84 -4.06 -4.66
C LEU A 53 -5.98 -4.99 -5.04
N GLN A 54 -5.62 -6.23 -5.32
CA GLN A 54 -6.57 -7.32 -5.51
C GLN A 54 -6.18 -8.48 -4.60
N PRO A 55 -7.14 -9.29 -4.13
CA PRO A 55 -6.82 -10.54 -3.44
C PRO A 55 -5.87 -11.37 -4.30
N ALA A 56 -4.83 -11.92 -3.68
CA ALA A 56 -3.98 -12.89 -4.35
C ALA A 56 -4.82 -14.14 -4.72
N PRO A 57 -4.55 -14.77 -5.87
CA PRO A 57 -5.24 -15.99 -6.30
C PRO A 57 -4.99 -17.19 -5.38
#